data_AF-A0A4V5NRK1-F1
#
_entry.id   AF-A0A4V5NRK1-F1
#
_cell.length_a   1.000
_cell.length_b   1.000
_cell.length_c   1.000
_cell.angle_alpha   90.00
_cell.angle_beta   90.00
_cell.angle_gamma   90.00
#
_symmetry.space_group_name_H-M   'P 1'
#
loop_
_entity.id
_entity.type
_entity.pdbx_description
1 polymer ?
#
loop_
_entity_poly.entity_id
_entity_poly.type
_entity_poly.pdbx_seq_one_letter_code
_entity_poly.pdbx_strand_id
1 'polypeptide(L)'
;MPENKKLTKQVEEINAVLRGFGHAAVQEIKMMKDGKVIGQVRYGYKPQFVFDAVNSILLPENWRYEVVSKEIFDSQVVAEVRLFIRVNDDQWICKGSQIGQMQIVKGNVGDSFKGAITDAIQKCLSLLSIGTDAYRGLLRDVYLSVNRPDLLLPKQQLDQPAQSSQEHDADQAPHNSDLPKIAGISYQQRDGIVIAVGNSFDKKDLLKSAGFKWDKADKSWFKEVVVH
;
A
#
# COMPACT_ATOMS: atom_id res chain seq x y z
N MET A 1 15.73 -29.69 -4.75
CA MET A 1 14.26 -29.67 -4.89
C MET A 1 13.49 -29.00 -3.72
N PRO A 2 13.93 -28.99 -2.44
CA PRO A 2 13.21 -28.26 -1.37
C PRO A 2 13.43 -26.72 -1.40
N GLU A 3 14.57 -26.25 -1.91
CA GLU A 3 14.98 -24.84 -1.86
C GLU A 3 14.18 -23.92 -2.78
N ASN A 4 13.79 -24.41 -3.96
CA ASN A 4 12.93 -23.66 -4.88
C ASN A 4 11.57 -23.35 -4.23
N LYS A 5 11.14 -24.17 -3.25
CA LYS A 5 9.91 -23.92 -2.48
C LYS A 5 10.08 -22.76 -1.47
N LYS A 6 11.28 -22.53 -0.93
CA LYS A 6 11.53 -21.43 0.03
C LYS A 6 11.41 -20.06 -0.63
N LEU A 7 12.10 -19.85 -1.75
CA LEU A 7 12.01 -18.58 -2.49
C LEU A 7 10.60 -18.35 -3.04
N THR A 8 9.95 -19.41 -3.55
CA THR A 8 8.56 -19.31 -4.03
C THR A 8 7.63 -18.83 -2.91
N LYS A 9 7.76 -19.39 -1.71
CA LYS A 9 6.99 -18.95 -0.53
C LYS A 9 7.27 -17.50 -0.16
N GLN A 10 8.54 -17.07 -0.15
CA GLN A 10 8.90 -15.67 0.12
C GLN A 10 8.30 -14.73 -0.93
N VAL A 11 8.30 -15.10 -2.21
CA VAL A 11 7.66 -14.33 -3.29
C VAL A 11 6.14 -14.22 -3.07
N GLU A 12 5.49 -15.30 -2.65
CA GLU A 12 4.06 -15.30 -2.30
C GLU A 12 3.78 -14.35 -1.14
N GLU A 13 4.60 -14.38 -0.08
CA GLU A 13 4.51 -13.48 1.07
C GLU A 13 4.73 -12.01 0.68
N ILE A 14 5.73 -11.69 -0.15
CA ILE A 14 5.97 -10.33 -0.66
C ILE A 14 4.74 -9.81 -1.42
N ASN A 15 4.17 -10.64 -2.29
CA ASN A 15 2.97 -10.26 -3.05
C ASN A 15 1.74 -10.12 -2.13
N ALA A 16 1.62 -10.92 -1.08
CA ALA A 16 0.56 -10.77 -0.08
C ALA A 16 0.68 -9.43 0.66
N VAL A 17 1.89 -9.03 1.06
CA VAL A 17 2.16 -7.70 1.66
C VAL A 17 1.78 -6.59 0.68
N LEU A 18 2.20 -6.69 -0.59
CA LEU A 18 1.86 -5.70 -1.62
C LEU A 18 0.34 -5.52 -1.80
N ARG A 19 -0.40 -6.62 -1.86
CA ARG A 19 -1.87 -6.60 -1.94
C ARG A 19 -2.50 -6.01 -0.68
N GLY A 20 -1.93 -6.30 0.49
CA GLY A 20 -2.38 -5.79 1.78
C GLY A 20 -2.34 -4.26 1.89
N PHE A 21 -1.42 -3.60 1.19
CA PHE A 21 -1.40 -2.13 1.11
C PHE A 21 -2.60 -1.55 0.33
N GLY A 22 -3.24 -2.34 -0.52
CA GLY A 22 -4.41 -1.95 -1.29
C GLY A 22 -4.16 -0.70 -2.14
N HIS A 23 -5.14 0.21 -2.17
CA HIS A 23 -5.10 1.41 -2.99
C HIS A 23 -3.85 2.27 -2.77
N ALA A 24 -3.36 2.38 -1.53
CA ALA A 24 -2.24 3.26 -1.19
C ALA A 24 -0.97 2.93 -1.99
N ALA A 25 -0.74 1.65 -2.28
CA ALA A 25 0.40 1.18 -3.05
C ALA A 25 0.23 1.28 -4.57
N VAL A 26 -0.99 1.52 -5.07
CA VAL A 26 -1.26 1.55 -6.51
C VAL A 26 -1.18 2.97 -7.05
N GLN A 27 -0.65 3.10 -8.26
CA GLN A 27 -0.58 4.35 -9.02
C GLN A 27 -1.08 4.13 -10.44
N GLU A 28 -1.64 5.19 -11.00
CA GLU A 28 -1.98 5.28 -12.42
C GLU A 28 -0.77 5.81 -13.18
N ILE A 29 -0.40 5.13 -14.26
CA ILE A 29 0.73 5.46 -15.13
C ILE A 29 0.15 5.89 -16.47
N LYS A 30 0.34 7.17 -16.78
CA LYS A 30 -0.11 7.82 -18.02
C LYS A 30 1.09 8.37 -18.76
N MET A 31 1.19 8.08 -20.05
CA MET A 31 2.11 8.79 -20.91
C MET A 31 1.42 10.07 -21.38
N MET A 32 2.06 11.22 -21.18
CA MET A 32 1.52 12.53 -21.53
C MET A 32 2.35 13.14 -22.65
N LYS A 33 1.69 13.70 -23.66
CA LYS A 33 2.31 14.52 -24.71
C LYS A 33 1.42 15.73 -24.96
N ASP A 34 1.98 16.93 -24.89
CA ASP A 34 1.27 18.20 -25.08
C ASP A 34 -0.01 18.34 -24.22
N GLY A 35 0.08 17.88 -22.96
CA GLY A 35 -1.04 17.93 -22.00
C GLY A 35 -2.14 16.89 -22.24
N LYS A 36 -2.02 16.02 -23.24
CA LYS A 36 -2.97 14.95 -23.53
C LYS A 36 -2.38 13.59 -23.17
N VAL A 37 -3.23 12.69 -22.65
CA VAL A 37 -2.87 11.29 -22.45
C VAL A 37 -2.70 10.64 -23.82
N ILE A 38 -1.54 10.05 -24.04
CA ILE A 38 -1.24 9.23 -25.22
C ILE A 38 -0.99 7.79 -24.80
N GLY A 39 -1.34 6.84 -25.67
CA GLY A 39 -1.17 5.42 -25.39
C GLY A 39 -2.13 4.87 -24.32
N GLN A 40 -1.82 3.69 -23.81
CA GLN A 40 -2.65 2.98 -22.85
C GLN A 40 -2.35 3.46 -21.42
N VAL A 41 -3.42 3.79 -20.68
CA VAL A 41 -3.33 3.99 -19.22
C VAL A 41 -3.05 2.65 -18.55
N ARG A 42 -2.00 2.60 -17.73
CA ARG A 42 -1.61 1.40 -16.97
C ARG A 42 -1.73 1.67 -15.48
N TYR A 43 -1.81 0.60 -14.71
CA TYR A 43 -1.84 0.67 -13.25
C TYR A 43 -0.68 -0.17 -12.73
N GLY A 44 0.13 0.41 -11.86
CA GLY A 44 1.33 -0.22 -11.32
C GLY A 44 1.47 0.03 -9.83
N TYR A 45 2.39 -0.68 -9.19
CA TYR A 45 2.77 -0.40 -7.81
C TYR A 45 3.71 0.81 -7.74
N LYS A 46 3.55 1.63 -6.71
CA LYS A 46 4.50 2.68 -6.33
C LYS A 46 5.80 2.04 -5.85
N PRO A 47 6.98 2.51 -6.30
CA PRO A 47 8.26 1.85 -6.00
C PRO A 47 8.54 1.63 -4.52
N GLN A 48 8.24 2.62 -3.67
CA GLN A 48 8.47 2.53 -2.23
C GLN A 48 7.81 1.30 -1.61
N PHE A 49 6.54 1.05 -1.94
CA PHE A 49 5.80 -0.10 -1.41
C PHE A 49 6.34 -1.44 -1.92
N VAL A 50 6.88 -1.49 -3.14
CA VAL A 50 7.56 -2.69 -3.65
C VAL A 50 8.83 -2.97 -2.85
N PHE A 51 9.65 -1.96 -2.62
CA PHE A 51 10.89 -2.14 -1.86
C PHE A 51 10.63 -2.43 -0.38
N ASP A 52 9.62 -1.81 0.22
CA ASP A 52 9.21 -2.08 1.60
C ASP A 52 8.72 -3.53 1.76
N ALA A 53 7.89 -4.01 0.82
CA ALA A 53 7.44 -5.40 0.83
C ALA A 53 8.61 -6.38 0.68
N VAL A 54 9.52 -6.12 -0.26
CA VAL A 54 10.72 -6.94 -0.45
C VAL A 54 11.59 -6.94 0.81
N ASN A 55 11.87 -5.77 1.39
CA ASN A 55 12.67 -5.65 2.62
C ASN A 55 12.02 -6.32 3.82
N SER A 56 10.69 -6.30 3.94
CA SER A 56 9.98 -6.92 5.06
C SER A 56 10.09 -8.45 5.10
N ILE A 57 10.29 -9.09 3.94
CA ILE A 57 10.34 -10.55 3.82
C ILE A 57 11.76 -11.06 3.56
N LEU A 58 12.50 -10.41 2.68
CA LEU A 58 13.87 -10.81 2.37
C LEU A 58 14.85 -10.24 3.37
N LEU A 59 14.58 -9.10 4.02
CA LEU A 59 15.55 -8.28 4.73
C LEU A 59 16.54 -7.57 3.79
N PRO A 60 17.02 -6.36 4.13
CA PRO A 60 17.86 -5.55 3.25
C PRO A 60 19.19 -6.21 2.83
N GLU A 61 19.77 -7.05 3.68
CA GLU A 61 21.05 -7.73 3.44
C GLU A 61 20.96 -8.89 2.43
N ASN A 62 19.75 -9.36 2.12
CA ASN A 62 19.50 -10.56 1.30
C ASN A 62 19.18 -10.24 -0.15
N TRP A 63 19.30 -8.98 -0.57
CA TRP A 63 19.20 -8.61 -1.97
C TRP A 63 20.09 -7.40 -2.26
N ARG A 64 20.57 -7.32 -3.50
CA ARG A 64 21.35 -6.18 -3.98
C ARG A 64 21.15 -6.03 -5.47
N TYR A 65 21.56 -4.89 -6.01
CA TYR A 65 21.55 -4.66 -7.45
C TYR A 65 22.88 -4.08 -7.93
N GLU A 66 23.16 -4.27 -9.21
CA GLU A 66 24.30 -3.68 -9.90
C GLU A 66 23.81 -2.94 -11.13
N VAL A 67 24.26 -1.70 -11.31
CA VAL A 67 24.04 -0.95 -12.56
C VAL A 67 25.07 -1.45 -13.57
N VAL A 68 24.60 -2.11 -14.62
CA VAL A 68 25.44 -2.69 -15.69
C VAL A 68 25.85 -1.62 -16.68
N SER A 69 24.90 -0.78 -17.08
CA SER A 69 25.13 0.28 -18.05
C SER A 69 24.19 1.47 -17.79
N LYS A 70 24.62 2.63 -18.27
CA LYS A 70 23.87 3.89 -18.21
C LYS A 70 24.05 4.62 -19.53
N GLU A 71 22.94 4.93 -20.17
CA GLU A 71 22.90 5.74 -21.38
C GLU A 71 22.04 6.97 -21.13
N ILE A 72 22.55 8.15 -21.51
CA ILE A 72 21.83 9.42 -21.41
C ILE A 72 21.57 9.89 -22.83
N PHE A 73 20.28 10.03 -23.16
CA PHE A 73 19.79 10.64 -24.39
C PHE A 73 19.24 12.04 -24.11
N ASP A 74 18.94 12.79 -25.15
CA ASP A 74 18.47 14.18 -25.03
C ASP A 74 17.24 14.33 -24.13
N SER A 75 16.32 13.37 -24.17
CA SER A 75 15.05 13.42 -23.44
C SER A 75 14.89 12.34 -22.36
N GLN A 76 15.82 11.40 -22.23
CA GLN A 76 15.66 10.26 -21.31
C GLN A 76 16.98 9.67 -20.84
N VAL A 77 16.91 9.03 -19.67
CA VAL A 77 17.97 8.17 -19.17
C VAL A 77 17.52 6.72 -19.26
N VAL A 78 18.40 5.86 -19.73
CA VAL A 78 18.22 4.42 -19.80
C VAL A 78 19.29 3.77 -18.92
N ALA A 79 18.89 2.83 -18.07
CA ALA A 79 19.79 2.11 -17.18
C ALA A 79 19.52 0.61 -17.26
N GLU A 80 20.57 -0.17 -17.45
CA GLU A 80 20.50 -1.62 -17.32
C GLU A 80 20.92 -2.03 -15.91
N VAL A 81 20.12 -2.85 -15.25
CA VAL A 81 20.36 -3.31 -13.88
C VAL A 81 20.29 -4.82 -13.80
N ARG A 82 21.17 -5.42 -13.00
CA ARG A 82 21.06 -6.81 -12.52
C ARG A 82 20.60 -6.81 -11.08
N LEU A 83 19.69 -7.72 -10.75
CA LEU A 83 19.21 -7.96 -9.40
C LEU A 83 19.74 -9.29 -8.90
N PHE A 84 20.30 -9.28 -7.71
CA PHE A 84 20.78 -10.45 -7.00
C PHE A 84 19.93 -10.66 -5.76
N ILE A 85 19.44 -11.88 -5.57
CA ILE A 85 18.73 -12.29 -4.37
C ILE A 85 19.48 -13.45 -3.73
N ARG A 86 19.71 -13.36 -2.43
CA ARG A 86 20.31 -14.43 -1.65
C ARG A 86 19.25 -15.51 -1.39
N VAL A 87 19.54 -16.72 -1.83
CA VAL A 87 18.71 -17.92 -1.63
C VAL A 87 19.59 -18.89 -0.85
N ASN A 88 19.32 -19.03 0.45
CA ASN A 88 20.20 -19.69 1.44
C ASN A 88 21.42 -18.84 1.81
N ASP A 89 22.04 -19.14 2.95
CA ASP A 89 22.95 -18.21 3.64
C ASP A 89 24.14 -17.72 2.78
N ASP A 90 24.54 -18.47 1.74
CA ASP A 90 25.70 -18.12 0.89
C ASP A 90 25.45 -18.07 -0.62
N GLN A 91 24.28 -18.50 -1.12
CA GLN A 91 24.05 -18.57 -2.56
C GLN A 91 23.26 -17.36 -3.07
N TRP A 92 23.80 -16.71 -4.11
CA TRP A 92 23.13 -15.60 -4.80
C TRP A 92 22.57 -16.08 -6.14
N ILE A 93 21.32 -15.74 -6.43
CA ILE A 93 20.71 -15.95 -7.74
C ILE A 93 20.58 -14.62 -8.49
N CYS A 94 20.72 -14.68 -9.81
CA CYS A 94 20.46 -13.57 -10.72
C CYS A 94 19.77 -14.14 -11.97
N LYS A 95 18.62 -13.58 -12.36
CA LYS A 95 17.85 -14.02 -13.54
C LYS A 95 18.16 -13.22 -14.81
N GLY A 96 19.35 -12.60 -14.85
CA GLY A 96 19.76 -11.69 -15.93
C GLY A 96 19.56 -10.22 -15.57
N SER A 97 19.68 -9.35 -16.57
CA SER A 97 19.50 -7.91 -16.44
C SER A 97 18.16 -7.45 -17.02
N GLN A 98 17.70 -6.27 -16.59
CA GLN A 98 16.56 -5.57 -17.16
C GLN A 98 16.90 -4.11 -17.40
N ILE A 99 16.24 -3.53 -18.40
CA ILE A 99 16.43 -2.13 -18.79
C ILE A 99 15.27 -1.30 -18.26
N GLY A 100 15.60 -0.26 -17.50
CA GLY A 100 14.68 0.77 -17.05
C GLY A 100 14.91 2.08 -17.77
N GLN A 101 13.87 2.89 -17.85
CA GLN A 101 13.91 4.19 -18.55
C GLN A 101 13.16 5.26 -17.78
N MET A 102 13.63 6.50 -17.87
CA MET A 102 12.96 7.65 -17.28
C MET A 102 13.21 8.92 -18.10
N GLN A 103 12.16 9.71 -18.33
CA GLN A 103 12.26 10.97 -19.06
C GLN A 103 13.00 12.03 -18.23
N ILE A 104 13.77 12.89 -18.91
CA ILE A 104 14.46 14.03 -18.34
C ILE A 104 13.47 15.19 -18.23
N VAL A 105 13.07 15.48 -16.99
CA VAL A 105 12.15 16.59 -16.70
C VAL A 105 12.97 17.80 -16.24
N LYS A 106 12.80 18.94 -16.92
CA LYS A 106 13.48 20.21 -16.60
C LYS A 106 15.01 20.09 -16.51
N GLY A 107 15.61 19.23 -17.34
CA GLY A 107 17.06 19.00 -17.36
C GLY A 107 17.61 18.20 -16.17
N ASN A 108 16.77 17.64 -15.29
CA ASN A 108 17.22 16.91 -14.11
C ASN A 108 17.62 15.45 -14.42
N VAL A 109 18.81 15.29 -15.01
CA VAL A 109 19.36 13.97 -15.37
C VAL A 109 19.56 13.07 -14.15
N GLY A 110 19.89 13.64 -12.99
CA GLY A 110 20.14 12.87 -11.77
C GLY A 110 18.88 12.17 -11.24
N ASP A 111 17.75 12.87 -11.24
CA ASP A 111 16.44 12.30 -10.87
C ASP A 111 16.00 11.25 -11.88
N SER A 112 16.16 11.53 -13.18
CA SER A 112 15.85 10.56 -14.23
C SER A 112 16.71 9.31 -14.13
N PHE A 113 17.99 9.42 -13.80
CA PHE A 113 18.84 8.25 -13.61
C PHE A 113 18.37 7.37 -12.44
N LYS A 114 18.01 7.99 -11.31
CA LYS A 114 17.41 7.26 -10.17
C LYS A 114 16.10 6.58 -10.57
N GLY A 115 15.26 7.27 -11.34
CA GLY A 115 14.02 6.73 -11.88
C GLY A 115 14.24 5.54 -12.80
N ALA A 116 15.22 5.62 -13.70
CA ALA A 116 15.56 4.53 -14.63
C ALA A 116 16.09 3.29 -13.88
N ILE A 117 16.95 3.47 -12.87
CA ILE A 117 17.39 2.36 -12.00
C ILE A 117 16.18 1.73 -11.28
N THR A 118 15.30 2.55 -10.73
CA THR A 118 14.11 2.08 -10.00
C THR A 118 13.20 1.24 -10.89
N ASP A 119 12.91 1.71 -12.10
CA ASP A 119 12.13 0.98 -13.11
C ASP A 119 12.79 -0.36 -13.49
N ALA A 120 14.12 -0.35 -13.68
CA ALA A 120 14.88 -1.56 -14.00
C ALA A 120 14.82 -2.60 -12.86
N ILE A 121 14.97 -2.18 -11.60
CA ILE A 121 14.87 -3.07 -10.43
C ILE A 121 13.47 -3.69 -10.35
N GLN A 122 12.40 -2.90 -10.51
CA GLN A 122 11.03 -3.42 -10.50
C GLN A 122 10.78 -4.45 -11.61
N LYS A 123 11.36 -4.24 -12.80
CA LYS A 123 11.33 -5.23 -13.89
C LYS A 123 12.11 -6.49 -13.53
N CYS A 124 13.29 -6.39 -12.90
CA CYS A 124 14.02 -7.57 -12.42
C CYS A 124 13.21 -8.36 -11.39
N LEU A 125 12.57 -7.68 -10.44
CA LEU A 125 11.67 -8.30 -9.46
C LEU A 125 10.51 -9.06 -10.14
N SER A 126 10.00 -8.54 -11.26
CA SER A 126 8.95 -9.22 -12.03
C SER A 126 9.37 -10.58 -12.60
N LEU A 127 10.66 -10.79 -12.92
CA LEU A 127 11.19 -12.10 -13.36
C LEU A 127 11.13 -13.17 -12.26
N LEU A 128 10.99 -12.74 -11.01
CA LEU A 128 10.80 -13.57 -9.82
C LEU A 128 9.33 -13.67 -9.42
N SER A 129 8.41 -13.16 -10.23
CA SER A 129 6.98 -13.05 -9.97
C SER A 129 6.56 -12.07 -8.86
N ILE A 130 7.46 -11.19 -8.42
CA ILE A 130 7.13 -10.11 -7.48
C ILE A 130 6.45 -8.96 -8.23
N GLY A 131 5.33 -8.45 -7.70
CA GLY A 131 4.57 -7.36 -8.30
C GLY A 131 3.79 -7.72 -9.57
N THR A 132 3.59 -9.02 -9.84
CA THR A 132 2.99 -9.53 -11.09
C THR A 132 1.57 -9.06 -11.35
N ASP A 133 0.82 -8.65 -10.32
CA ASP A 133 -0.53 -8.10 -10.46
C ASP A 133 -0.57 -6.87 -11.38
N ALA A 134 0.51 -6.05 -11.40
CA ALA A 134 0.64 -4.92 -12.31
C ALA A 134 0.69 -5.37 -13.78
N TYR A 135 1.49 -6.40 -14.08
CA TYR A 135 1.67 -6.93 -15.43
C TYR A 135 0.46 -7.74 -15.91
N ARG A 136 -0.31 -8.32 -14.97
CA ARG A 136 -1.57 -9.02 -15.25
C ARG A 136 -2.77 -8.07 -15.39
N GLY A 137 -2.58 -6.77 -15.19
CA GLY A 137 -3.65 -5.77 -15.30
C GLY A 137 -4.66 -5.79 -14.15
N LEU A 138 -4.33 -6.41 -13.01
CA LEU A 138 -5.24 -6.61 -11.88
C LEU A 138 -5.38 -5.37 -10.98
N LEU A 139 -4.53 -4.36 -11.17
CA LEU A 139 -4.47 -3.19 -10.28
C LEU A 139 -5.46 -2.08 -10.64
N ARG A 140 -6.14 -2.16 -11.78
CA ARG A 140 -7.10 -1.13 -12.18
C ARG A 140 -8.24 -0.98 -11.18
N ASP A 141 -8.87 -2.10 -10.80
CA ASP A 141 -9.99 -2.05 -9.85
C ASP A 141 -9.53 -1.66 -8.44
N VAL A 142 -8.30 -2.04 -8.05
CA VAL A 142 -7.70 -1.61 -6.78
C VAL A 142 -7.45 -0.09 -6.75
N TYR A 143 -7.05 0.50 -7.89
CA TYR A 143 -6.91 1.94 -7.99
C TYR A 143 -8.28 2.65 -7.92
N LEU A 144 -9.28 2.12 -8.62
CA LEU A 144 -10.61 2.74 -8.72
C LEU A 144 -11.51 2.50 -7.49
N SER A 145 -11.15 1.58 -6.59
CA SER A 145 -11.97 1.19 -5.43
C SER A 145 -12.22 2.33 -4.43
N VAL A 146 -11.38 3.37 -4.40
CA VAL A 146 -11.61 4.58 -3.59
C VAL A 146 -12.86 5.36 -4.03
N ASN A 147 -13.33 5.14 -5.26
CA ASN A 147 -14.52 5.79 -5.82
C ASN A 147 -15.75 4.88 -5.90
N ARG A 148 -15.75 3.69 -5.28
CA ARG A 148 -16.94 2.84 -5.17
C ARG A 148 -17.50 2.91 -3.75
N PRO A 149 -18.70 3.47 -3.52
CA PRO A 149 -19.44 3.15 -2.31
C PRO A 149 -19.70 1.64 -2.31
N ASP A 150 -19.24 0.97 -1.27
CA ASP A 150 -19.41 -0.45 -0.93
C ASP A 150 -20.24 -1.29 -1.91
N LEU A 151 -19.57 -1.97 -2.84
CA LEU A 151 -20.10 -3.23 -3.35
C LEU A 151 -19.65 -4.33 -2.40
N LEU A 152 -20.55 -4.64 -1.48
CA LEU A 152 -20.62 -5.80 -0.60
C LEU A 152 -19.83 -7.00 -1.16
N LEU A 153 -18.70 -7.32 -0.50
CA LEU A 153 -18.16 -8.67 -0.55
C LEU A 153 -19.16 -9.59 0.19
N PRO A 154 -19.59 -10.72 -0.42
CA PRO A 154 -20.39 -11.71 0.30
C PRO A 154 -19.59 -12.21 1.50
N LYS A 155 -20.10 -11.98 2.71
CA LYS A 155 -19.62 -12.68 3.90
C LYS A 155 -19.79 -14.18 3.64
N GLN A 156 -18.68 -14.89 3.44
CA GLN A 156 -18.66 -16.33 3.60
C GLN A 156 -19.01 -16.62 5.07
N GLN A 157 -20.24 -17.07 5.30
CA GLN A 157 -20.66 -17.65 6.56
C GLN A 157 -19.81 -18.89 6.80
N LEU A 158 -19.00 -18.85 7.86
CA LEU A 158 -18.54 -20.07 8.50
C LEU A 158 -19.75 -20.65 9.23
N ASP A 159 -20.18 -21.84 8.80
CA ASP A 159 -21.14 -22.66 9.51
C ASP A 159 -20.59 -23.07 10.89
N GLN A 160 -21.32 -22.78 11.96
CA GLN A 160 -21.51 -23.64 13.14
C GLN A 160 -22.56 -23.03 14.10
N PRO A 161 -23.21 -23.84 14.96
CA PRO A 161 -24.65 -24.12 14.86
C PRO A 161 -25.52 -23.45 15.92
N ALA A 162 -26.83 -23.54 15.67
CA ALA A 162 -27.95 -22.98 16.40
C ALA A 162 -27.92 -23.18 17.93
N GLN A 163 -28.12 -22.10 18.67
CA GLN A 163 -28.87 -22.09 19.93
C GLN A 163 -29.79 -20.87 19.97
N SER A 164 -31.08 -21.18 20.08
CA SER A 164 -32.20 -20.31 20.36
C SER A 164 -32.11 -19.67 21.75
N SER A 165 -32.53 -18.40 21.88
CA SER A 165 -33.56 -17.97 22.86
C SER A 165 -33.86 -16.46 22.78
N GLN A 166 -35.13 -16.20 22.45
CA GLN A 166 -36.07 -15.21 23.02
C GLN A 166 -35.92 -13.70 22.77
N GLU A 167 -37.00 -13.19 22.19
CA GLU A 167 -37.47 -11.80 22.12
C GLU A 167 -37.76 -11.23 23.51
N HIS A 168 -37.44 -9.96 23.73
CA HIS A 168 -38.20 -9.07 24.59
C HIS A 168 -38.16 -7.66 24.02
N ASP A 169 -39.36 -7.12 23.78
CA ASP A 169 -39.65 -5.78 23.29
C ASP A 169 -39.91 -4.82 24.46
N ALA A 170 -39.91 -3.53 24.15
CA ALA A 170 -40.32 -2.35 24.95
C ALA A 170 -39.26 -1.58 25.78
N ASP A 171 -38.68 -0.59 25.10
CA ASP A 171 -38.92 0.85 25.31
C ASP A 171 -38.12 1.68 26.35
N GLN A 172 -37.71 2.86 25.84
CA GLN A 172 -37.28 4.12 26.47
C GLN A 172 -35.78 4.40 26.76
N ALA A 173 -35.32 5.45 26.07
CA ALA A 173 -33.98 6.05 26.00
C ALA A 173 -33.66 6.99 27.19
N PRO A 174 -32.44 7.56 27.29
CA PRO A 174 -32.12 8.71 26.44
C PRO A 174 -30.74 8.65 25.77
N HIS A 175 -30.77 8.86 24.46
CA HIS A 175 -29.86 9.72 23.70
C HIS A 175 -28.66 10.31 24.47
N ASN A 176 -27.45 9.83 24.17
CA ASN A 176 -26.26 10.68 24.24
C ASN A 176 -25.73 10.89 22.82
N SER A 177 -26.48 11.71 22.09
CA SER A 177 -26.18 12.20 20.75
C SER A 177 -25.28 13.41 20.84
N ASP A 178 -23.97 13.23 20.65
CA ASP A 178 -23.10 14.35 20.26
C ASP A 178 -21.75 13.93 19.67
N LEU A 179 -21.63 12.65 19.26
CA LEU A 179 -20.42 12.17 18.62
C LEU A 179 -20.60 12.17 17.09
N PRO A 180 -19.83 12.97 16.34
CA PRO A 180 -19.97 13.04 14.90
C PRO A 180 -19.56 11.71 14.28
N LYS A 181 -20.37 11.20 13.35
CA LYS A 181 -20.00 10.02 12.55
C LYS A 181 -18.96 10.42 11.51
N ILE A 182 -17.69 10.39 11.91
CA ILE A 182 -16.56 10.69 11.03
C ILE A 182 -16.06 9.37 10.43
N ALA A 183 -16.14 9.22 9.10
CA ALA A 183 -15.70 8.00 8.43
C ALA A 183 -14.23 7.67 8.76
N GLY A 184 -13.91 6.43 9.14
CA GLY A 184 -12.55 6.02 9.50
C GLY A 184 -12.06 6.51 10.88
N ILE A 185 -12.95 7.07 11.70
CA ILE A 185 -12.73 7.31 13.13
C ILE A 185 -13.68 6.40 13.92
N SER A 186 -13.10 5.62 14.82
CA SER A 186 -13.80 4.85 15.83
C SER A 186 -13.61 5.52 17.18
N TYR A 187 -14.66 5.54 18.01
CA TYR A 187 -14.60 6.12 19.34
C TYR A 187 -14.45 5.01 20.38
N GLN A 188 -13.44 5.12 21.25
CA GLN A 188 -13.27 4.26 22.42
C GLN A 188 -13.53 5.07 23.67
N GLN A 189 -14.40 4.59 24.55
CA GLN A 189 -14.67 5.24 25.83
C GLN A 189 -13.83 4.56 26.91
N ARG A 190 -13.02 5.33 27.63
CA ARG A 190 -12.25 4.87 28.81
C ARG A 190 -12.36 5.93 29.89
N ASP A 191 -12.76 5.51 31.09
CA ASP A 191 -12.74 6.34 32.31
C ASP A 191 -13.37 7.73 32.17
N GLY A 192 -14.55 7.81 31.53
CA GLY A 192 -15.27 9.09 31.34
C GLY A 192 -14.76 9.98 30.19
N ILE A 193 -13.78 9.49 29.42
CA ILE A 193 -13.18 10.18 28.28
C ILE A 193 -13.46 9.39 27.00
N VAL A 194 -13.81 10.09 25.91
CA VAL A 194 -13.98 9.53 24.57
C VAL A 194 -12.72 9.78 23.76
N ILE A 195 -12.08 8.73 23.28
CA ILE A 195 -10.85 8.75 22.48
C ILE A 195 -11.19 8.42 21.03
N ALA A 196 -10.80 9.28 20.09
CA ALA A 196 -10.94 9.06 18.66
C ALA A 196 -9.72 8.30 18.11
N VAL A 197 -9.94 7.06 17.68
CA VAL A 197 -8.94 6.11 17.17
C VAL A 197 -9.20 5.82 15.70
N GLY A 198 -8.16 5.81 14.86
CA GLY A 198 -8.28 5.57 13.42
C GLY A 198 -7.51 6.59 12.60
N ASN A 199 -8.05 7.03 11.45
CA ASN A 199 -7.44 8.08 10.63
C ASN A 199 -7.64 9.50 11.22
N SER A 200 -7.29 9.66 12.50
CA SER A 200 -7.51 10.87 13.30
C SER A 200 -6.56 12.01 12.93
N PHE A 201 -5.44 11.72 12.27
CA PHE A 201 -4.48 12.72 11.82
C PHE A 201 -4.99 13.51 10.59
N ASP A 202 -5.53 12.82 9.59
CA ASP A 202 -6.10 13.46 8.38
C ASP A 202 -7.40 14.21 8.68
N LYS A 203 -8.04 13.91 9.83
CA LYS A 203 -9.33 14.47 10.24
C LYS A 203 -9.24 15.39 11.46
N LYS A 204 -8.04 15.91 11.74
CA LYS A 204 -7.74 16.81 12.87
C LYS A 204 -8.68 18.01 12.98
N ASP A 205 -9.06 18.63 11.86
CA ASP A 205 -9.88 19.85 11.87
C ASP A 205 -11.36 19.53 12.17
N LEU A 206 -11.84 18.34 11.77
CA LEU A 206 -13.16 17.82 12.12
C LEU A 206 -13.23 17.35 13.59
N LEU A 207 -12.14 16.82 14.13
CA LEU A 207 -12.06 16.42 15.54
C LEU A 207 -12.00 17.65 16.46
N LYS A 208 -11.27 18.70 16.08
CA LYS A 208 -11.27 19.99 16.78
C LYS A 208 -12.66 20.64 16.80
N SER A 209 -13.36 20.67 15.66
CA SER A 209 -14.71 21.27 15.60
C SER A 209 -15.74 20.49 16.43
N ALA A 210 -15.50 19.20 16.66
CA ALA A 210 -16.32 18.34 17.52
C ALA A 210 -15.96 18.42 19.02
N GLY A 211 -14.97 19.24 19.38
CA GLY A 211 -14.55 19.46 20.77
C GLY A 211 -13.49 18.47 21.29
N PHE A 212 -12.84 17.70 20.43
CA PHE A 212 -11.72 16.85 20.84
C PHE A 212 -10.43 17.67 20.96
N LYS A 213 -9.63 17.36 21.97
CA LYS A 213 -8.30 17.92 22.24
C LYS A 213 -7.24 16.88 21.91
N TRP A 214 -6.09 17.34 21.43
CA TRP A 214 -4.96 16.47 21.16
C TRP A 214 -4.17 16.22 22.44
N ASP A 215 -4.03 14.96 22.83
CA ASP A 215 -3.09 14.53 23.85
C ASP A 215 -1.72 14.26 23.24
N LYS A 216 -0.69 14.92 23.77
CA LYS A 216 0.71 14.71 23.36
C LYS A 216 1.31 13.45 23.97
N ALA A 217 0.81 12.97 25.10
CA ALA A 217 1.30 11.77 25.77
C ALA A 217 0.90 10.51 24.99
N ASP A 218 -0.40 10.35 24.73
CA ASP A 218 -0.95 9.18 24.04
C ASP A 218 -1.07 9.35 22.52
N LYS A 219 -0.64 10.50 21.98
CA LYS A 219 -0.75 10.87 20.55
C LYS A 219 -2.15 10.58 20.00
N SER A 220 -3.17 10.95 20.76
CA SER A 220 -4.56 10.64 20.46
C SER A 220 -5.46 11.86 20.66
N TRP A 221 -6.62 11.86 20.01
CA TRP A 221 -7.63 12.90 20.18
C TRP A 221 -8.64 12.45 21.24
N PHE A 222 -8.85 13.24 22.28
CA PHE A 222 -9.75 12.89 23.39
C PHE A 222 -10.75 14.01 23.70
N LYS A 223 -11.94 13.64 24.21
CA LYS A 223 -12.98 14.56 24.68
C LYS A 223 -13.51 14.06 26.02
N GLU A 224 -13.50 14.90 27.04
CA GLU A 224 -14.10 14.60 28.34
C GLU A 224 -15.62 14.61 28.22
N VAL A 225 -16.28 13.56 28.74
CA VAL A 225 -17.74 13.52 28.85
C VAL A 225 -18.09 13.90 30.28
N VAL A 226 -18.58 15.13 30.47
CA VAL A 226 -19.14 15.55 31.75
C VAL A 226 -20.47 14.83 31.93
N VAL A 227 -20.48 13.79 32.76
CA VAL A 227 -21.72 13.17 33.22
C VAL A 227 -22.37 14.16 34.19
N HIS A 228 -23.47 14.78 33.78
CA HIS A 228 -24.40 15.44 34.71
C HIS A 228 -25.51 14.46 35.07
#